data_AF-A0A6J4C1L1-F1
#
_entry.id   AF-A0A6J4C1L1-F1
#
_cell.length_a   1.000
_cell.length_b   1.000
_cell.length_c   1.000
_cell.angle_alpha   90.00
_cell.angle_beta   90.00
_cell.angle_gamma   90.00
#
_symmetry.space_group_name_H-M   'P 1'
#
loop_
_entity.id
_entity.type
_entity.pdbx_description
1 polymer ?
#
loop_
_entity_poly.entity_id
_entity_poly.type
_entity_poly.pdbx_seq_one_letter_code
_entity_poly.pdbx_strand_id
1 'polypeptide(L)'
;MSGRGWRARAPAPVLALPNQRWSLDFVHDQMVTGRWFRILNAVDDVTRECLRAVLDTSISGKRVVRELGDLVAERGAPRMIVSDNPVLSEVEGGPN
;
A
#
# COMPACT_ATOMS: atom_id res chain seq x y z
N MET A 1 20.93 -9.26 -17.66
CA MET A 1 19.64 -9.61 -17.01
C MET A 1 19.86 -9.52 -15.51
N SER A 2 19.58 -8.36 -14.90
CA SER A 2 19.88 -8.13 -13.47
C SER A 2 18.62 -8.45 -12.66
N GLY A 3 18.62 -9.63 -12.04
CA GLY A 3 17.55 -10.06 -11.13
C GLY A 3 17.58 -9.18 -9.89
N ARG A 4 16.58 -8.32 -9.72
CA ARG A 4 16.36 -7.62 -8.46
C ARG A 4 15.97 -8.65 -7.41
N GLY A 5 16.92 -8.97 -6.54
CA GLY A 5 16.69 -9.82 -5.38
C GLY A 5 15.53 -9.27 -4.55
N TRP A 6 14.55 -10.13 -4.30
CA TRP A 6 13.58 -9.92 -3.24
C TRP A 6 14.37 -9.62 -1.96
N ARG A 7 14.22 -8.41 -1.40
CA ARG A 7 14.78 -8.12 -0.09
C ARG A 7 14.10 -9.06 0.90
N ALA A 8 14.81 -10.09 1.32
CA ALA A 8 14.38 -10.97 2.40
C ALA A 8 14.06 -10.10 3.61
N ARG A 9 12.78 -10.05 3.99
CA ARG A 9 12.33 -9.42 5.22
C ARG A 9 12.97 -10.21 6.36
N ALA A 10 13.97 -9.64 7.01
CA ALA A 10 14.59 -10.23 8.19
C ALA A 10 13.49 -10.49 9.25
N PRO A 11 13.37 -11.70 9.82
CA PRO A 11 12.42 -11.95 10.87
C PRO A 11 12.97 -11.36 12.17
N ALA A 12 12.33 -10.31 12.68
CA ALA A 12 12.51 -9.93 14.07
C ALA A 12 11.53 -10.76 14.91
N PRO A 13 11.97 -11.53 15.92
CA PRO A 13 11.07 -12.19 16.84
C PRO A 13 10.60 -11.17 17.89
N VAL A 14 9.81 -10.20 17.45
CA VAL A 14 8.94 -9.44 18.33
C VAL A 14 7.66 -10.27 18.44
N LEU A 15 7.13 -10.46 19.64
CA LEU A 15 5.82 -11.09 19.86
C LEU A 15 4.84 -10.59 18.81
N ALA A 16 4.54 -11.45 17.83
CA ALA A 16 3.82 -11.08 16.63
C ALA A 16 2.35 -10.95 16.99
N LEU A 17 1.98 -9.78 17.48
CA LEU A 17 0.60 -9.42 17.79
C LEU A 17 -0.07 -8.80 16.55
N PRO A 18 -1.38 -8.95 16.38
CA PRO A 18 -2.13 -8.17 15.41
C PRO A 18 -1.88 -6.67 15.61
N ASN A 19 -2.02 -5.91 14.53
CA ASN A 19 -1.89 -4.46 14.50
C ASN A 19 -0.49 -3.93 14.89
N GLN A 20 0.57 -4.76 14.79
CA GLN A 20 1.93 -4.28 15.07
C GLN A 20 2.54 -3.57 13.87
N ARG A 21 2.33 -4.08 12.66
CA ARG A 21 2.94 -3.54 11.46
C ARG A 21 2.00 -3.70 10.27
N TRP A 22 1.75 -2.60 9.57
CA TRP A 22 1.00 -2.61 8.32
C TRP A 22 1.97 -2.42 7.16
N SER A 23 1.78 -3.22 6.11
CA SER A 23 2.38 -2.99 4.80
C SER A 23 1.35 -2.32 3.91
N LEU A 24 1.78 -1.27 3.21
CA LEU A 24 1.02 -0.57 2.18
C LEU A 24 1.67 -0.80 0.82
N ASP A 25 0.84 -1.09 -0.18
CA ASP A 25 1.26 -1.19 -1.57
C ASP A 25 0.26 -0.54 -2.53
N PHE A 26 0.73 -0.32 -3.75
CA PHE A 26 -0.12 0.08 -4.87
C PHE A 26 -0.01 -0.90 -6.01
N VAL A 27 -1.14 -1.43 -6.45
CA VAL A 27 -1.26 -2.15 -7.72
C VAL A 27 -1.73 -1.16 -8.79
N HIS A 28 -1.11 -1.17 -9.95
CA HIS A 28 -1.51 -0.38 -11.11
C HIS A 28 -1.81 -1.33 -12.27
N ASP A 29 -3.03 -1.29 -12.78
CA ASP A 29 -3.51 -2.24 -13.79
C ASP A 29 -4.52 -1.57 -14.74
N GLN A 30 -4.85 -2.24 -15.84
CA GLN A 30 -5.69 -1.73 -16.91
C GLN A 30 -6.99 -2.52 -16.99
N MET A 31 -8.12 -1.81 -17.06
CA MET A 31 -9.40 -2.42 -17.37
C MET A 31 -9.41 -2.93 -18.81
N VAL A 32 -10.30 -3.88 -19.11
CA VAL A 32 -10.55 -4.36 -20.48
C VAL A 32 -10.90 -3.22 -21.45
N THR A 33 -11.46 -2.13 -20.93
CA THR A 33 -11.81 -0.91 -21.68
C THR A 33 -10.61 0.00 -21.99
N GLY A 34 -9.39 -0.36 -21.56
CA GLY A 34 -8.18 0.43 -21.76
C GLY A 34 -7.94 1.52 -20.71
N ARG A 35 -8.86 1.71 -19.76
CA ARG A 35 -8.71 2.69 -18.67
C ARG A 35 -7.83 2.13 -17.57
N TRP A 36 -6.83 2.91 -17.15
CA TRP A 36 -5.97 2.57 -16.01
C TRP A 36 -6.68 2.76 -14.67
N PHE A 37 -6.34 1.91 -13.71
CA PHE A 37 -6.75 2.03 -12.32
C PHE A 37 -5.65 1.63 -11.36
N ARG A 38 -5.80 2.08 -10.12
CA ARG A 38 -4.91 1.77 -9.02
C ARG A 38 -5.71 1.17 -7.86
N ILE A 39 -5.06 0.28 -7.14
CA ILE A 39 -5.55 -0.26 -5.88
C ILE A 39 -4.53 0.09 -4.80
N LEU A 40 -4.95 0.80 -3.76
CA LEU A 40 -4.20 0.89 -2.50
C LEU A 40 -4.56 -0.33 -1.66
N ASN A 41 -3.57 -1.14 -1.30
CA ASN A 41 -3.78 -2.21 -0.32
C ASN A 41 -3.09 -1.87 1.00
N ALA A 42 -3.77 -2.18 2.10
CA ALA A 42 -3.20 -2.18 3.44
C ALA A 42 -3.35 -3.56 4.05
N VAL A 43 -2.25 -4.15 4.48
CA VAL A 43 -2.22 -5.52 5.01
C VAL A 43 -1.52 -5.52 6.36
N ASP A 44 -2.10 -6.24 7.32
CA ASP A 44 -1.42 -6.53 8.58
C ASP A 44 -0.38 -7.62 8.38
N ASP A 45 0.89 -7.32 8.69
CA ASP A 45 2.01 -8.21 8.40
C ASP A 45 2.01 -9.48 9.25
N VAL A 46 1.36 -9.46 10.41
CA VAL A 46 1.35 -10.56 11.37
C VAL A 46 0.21 -11.52 11.04
N THR A 47 -1.01 -11.01 10.92
CA THR A 47 -2.22 -11.79 10.68
C THR A 47 -2.42 -12.12 9.20
N ARG A 48 -1.73 -11.41 8.30
CA ARG A 48 -1.94 -11.45 6.84
C ARG A 48 -3.35 -11.00 6.43
N GLU A 49 -4.07 -10.31 7.29
CA GLU A 49 -5.39 -9.76 6.99
C GLU A 49 -5.28 -8.55 6.05
N CYS A 50 -6.13 -8.50 5.02
CA CYS A 50 -6.33 -7.30 4.21
C CYS A 50 -7.23 -6.32 4.97
N LEU A 51 -6.64 -5.22 5.41
CA LEU A 51 -7.30 -4.22 6.25
C LEU A 51 -8.10 -3.20 5.45
N ARG A 52 -7.58 -2.82 4.27
CA ARG A 52 -8.22 -1.88 3.37
C ARG A 52 -7.76 -2.16 1.94
N ALA A 53 -8.70 -2.13 1.00
CA ALA A 53 -8.44 -2.17 -0.43
C ALA A 53 -9.26 -1.05 -1.09
N VAL A 54 -8.59 -0.05 -1.67
CA VAL A 54 -9.25 1.10 -2.29
C VAL A 54 -8.95 1.10 -3.77
N LEU A 55 -9.97 0.84 -4.58
CA LEU A 55 -9.91 0.88 -6.04
C LEU A 55 -10.32 2.28 -6.53
N ASP A 56 -9.45 2.92 -7.31
CA ASP A 56 -9.80 4.16 -8.02
C ASP A 56 -8.90 4.36 -9.25
N THR A 57 -9.32 5.21 -10.17
CA THR A 57 -8.53 5.59 -11.35
C THR A 57 -7.41 6.56 -11.02
N SER A 58 -7.47 7.24 -9.87
CA SER A 58 -6.38 7.98 -9.26
C SER A 58 -6.53 7.95 -7.73
N ILE A 59 -5.42 7.74 -7.02
CA ILE A 59 -5.40 7.78 -5.55
C ILE A 59 -4.40 8.84 -5.13
N SER A 60 -4.90 9.99 -4.68
CA SER A 60 -4.07 11.08 -4.17
C SER A 60 -3.55 10.77 -2.77
N GLY A 61 -2.42 11.37 -2.38
CA GLY A 61 -1.90 11.24 -1.01
C GLY A 61 -2.92 11.67 0.06
N LYS A 62 -3.75 12.68 -0.22
CA LYS A 62 -4.86 13.08 0.67
C LYS A 62 -5.87 11.95 0.86
N ARG A 63 -6.21 11.23 -0.20
CA ARG A 63 -7.09 10.06 -0.12
C ARG A 63 -6.42 8.96 0.71
N VAL A 64 -5.14 8.66 0.48
CA VAL A 64 -4.39 7.68 1.30
C VAL A 64 -4.45 8.03 2.79
N VAL A 65 -4.15 9.28 3.16
CA VAL A 65 -4.17 9.74 4.55
C VAL A 65 -5.55 9.58 5.18
N ARG A 66 -6.63 9.90 4.45
CA ARG A 66 -8.00 9.71 4.93
C ARG A 66 -8.30 8.24 5.20
N GLU A 67 -8.06 7.36 4.22
CA GLU A 67 -8.36 5.92 4.34
C GLU A 67 -7.55 5.26 5.47
N LEU A 68 -6.29 5.69 5.67
CA LEU A 68 -5.48 5.24 6.80
C LEU A 68 -5.96 5.81 8.13
N GLY A 69 -6.36 7.09 8.17
CA GLY A 69 -6.92 7.72 9.37
C GLY A 69 -8.19 7.00 9.84
N ASP A 70 -9.10 6.69 8.92
CA ASP A 70 -10.32 5.94 9.21
C ASP A 70 -9.98 4.52 9.70
N LEU A 71 -9.01 3.85 9.06
CA LEU A 71 -8.58 2.52 9.48
C LEU A 71 -7.95 2.50 10.89
N VAL A 72 -7.17 3.54 11.22
CA VAL A 72 -6.62 3.75 12.56
C VAL A 72 -7.72 4.02 13.58
N ALA A 73 -8.77 4.77 13.22
CA ALA A 73 -9.91 5.00 14.10
C ALA A 73 -10.71 3.70 14.38
N GLU A 74 -10.83 2.83 13.38
CA GLU A 74 -11.54 1.54 13.51
C GLU A 74 -10.78 0.50 14.35
N ARG A 75 -9.45 0.42 14.22
CA ARG A 75 -8.63 -0.67 14.77
C ARG A 75 -7.61 -0.27 15.82
N GLY A 76 -7.37 1.03 15.98
CA GLY A 76 -6.24 1.58 16.70
C GLY A 76 -4.99 1.71 15.83
N ALA A 77 -4.06 2.57 16.25
CA ALA A 77 -2.86 2.88 15.49
C ALA A 77 -1.86 1.71 15.50
N PRO A 78 -1.30 1.32 14.34
CA PRO A 78 -0.22 0.34 14.32
C PRO A 78 1.05 0.93 14.91
N ARG A 79 1.99 0.07 15.34
CA ARG A 79 3.32 0.54 15.75
C ARG A 79 4.17 1.02 14.58
N MET A 80 3.93 0.49 13.38
CA MET A 80 4.69 0.82 12.19
C MET A 80 3.84 0.66 10.93
N ILE A 81 4.00 1.61 10.00
CA ILE A 81 3.46 1.52 8.65
C ILE A 81 4.65 1.53 7.69
N VAL A 82 4.69 0.59 6.74
CA VAL A 82 5.74 0.50 5.72
C VAL A 82 5.09 0.55 4.35
N SER A 83 5.49 1.51 3.52
CA SER A 83 5.07 1.60 2.11
C SER A 83 6.19 1.06 1.23
N ASP A 84 5.88 0.17 0.30
CA ASP A 84 6.87 -0.42 -0.63
C ASP A 84 7.05 0.38 -1.93
N ASN A 85 6.16 1.34 -2.22
CA ASN A 85 6.25 2.22 -3.38
C ASN A 85 6.40 3.69 -2.98
N PRO A 86 7.26 4.47 -3.66
CA PRO A 86 7.20 5.92 -3.57
C PRO A 86 5.91 6.40 -4.25
N VAL A 87 5.14 7.24 -3.56
CA VAL A 87 4.07 8.02 -4.19
C VAL A 87 4.70 8.76 -5.37
N LEU A 88 4.28 8.43 -6.60
CA LEU A 88 4.75 9.13 -7.80
C LEU A 88 4.44 10.61 -7.62
N SER A 89 5.48 11.41 -7.35
CA SER A 89 5.43 12.86 -7.53
C SER A 89 5.13 13.12 -9.00
N GLU A 90 4.15 13.97 -9.27
CA GLU A 90 3.86 14.49 -10.60
C GLU A 90 5.17 14.92 -11.28
N VAL A 91 5.48 14.31 -12.42
CA VAL A 91 6.33 14.91 -13.43
C VAL A 91 5.58 14.82 -14.75
N GLU A 92 5.44 16.01 -15.33
CA GLU A 92 4.68 16.41 -16.50
C GLU A 92 5.08 15.67 -17.79
N GLY A 93 4.17 15.66 -18.77
CA GLY A 93 4.51 15.52 -20.19
C GLY A 93 3.52 14.71 -20.99
N GLY A 94 2.77 15.38 -21.87
CA GLY A 94 1.70 14.82 -22.71
C GLY A 94 2.16 13.81 -23.78
N PRO A 95 1.24 13.38 -24.65
CA PRO A 95 1.47 12.29 -25.59
C PRO A 95 2.47 12.67 -26.68
N ASN A 96 3.24 11.68 -27.14
CA ASN A 96 3.77 11.62 -28.50
C ASN A 96 3.15 10.38 -29.16
#